data_AF-A0A2P6FDN0-F1
#
_entry.id   AF-A0A2P6FDN0-F1
#
_cell.length_a   1.000
_cell.length_b   1.000
_cell.length_c   1.000
_cell.angle_alpha   90.00
_cell.angle_beta   90.00
_cell.angle_gamma   90.00
#
_symmetry.space_group_name_H-M   'P 1'
#
loop_
_entity.id
_entity.type
_entity.pdbx_description
1 polymer ?
#
loop_
_entity_poly.entity_id
_entity_poly.type
_entity_poly.pdbx_seq_one_letter_code
_entity_poly.pdbx_strand_id
1 'polypeptide(L)' 'MAKFGKKYNQAVELVEKNKVYPITEAIELAKKTATTKFDSTVEVAFNLNVDPRHAD' A
#
# COMPACT_ATOMS: atom_id res chain seq x y z
N MET A 1 12.51 11.52 -10.56
CA MET A 1 11.44 11.02 -9.67
C MET A 1 10.11 11.41 -10.27
N ALA A 2 9.20 10.47 -10.51
CA ALA A 2 7.89 10.77 -11.06
C ALA A 2 7.15 11.74 -10.11
N LYS A 3 6.63 12.85 -10.65
CA LYS A 3 5.84 13.80 -9.87
C LYS A 3 4.49 13.16 -9.55
N PHE A 4 4.35 12.62 -8.35
CA PHE A 4 3.05 12.13 -7.89
C PHE A 4 2.08 13.30 -7.68
N GLY A 5 0.80 13.07 -8.00
CA GLY A 5 -0.25 14.06 -7.83
C GLY A 5 -0.50 14.42 -6.36
N LYS A 6 -1.09 15.59 -6.10
CA LYS A 6 -1.33 16.11 -4.73
C LYS A 6 -2.04 15.11 -3.80
N LYS A 7 -3.01 14.36 -4.33
CA LYS A 7 -3.78 13.35 -3.58
C LYS A 7 -2.91 12.18 -3.11
N TYR A 8 -1.93 11.77 -3.92
CA TYR A 8 -1.02 10.70 -3.56
C TYR A 8 -0.07 11.13 -2.44
N ASN A 9 0.49 12.35 -2.54
CA ASN A 9 1.38 12.86 -1.50
C ASN A 9 0.67 12.96 -0.14
N GLN A 10 -0.58 13.43 -0.12
CA GLN A 10 -1.40 13.45 1.10
C GLN A 10 -1.65 12.06 1.68
N ALA A 11 -1.90 11.05 0.84
CA ALA A 11 -2.07 9.68 1.29
C ALA A 11 -0.77 9.09 1.85
N VAL A 12 0.37 9.41 1.24
CA VAL A 12 1.70 8.94 1.69
C VAL A 12 2.10 9.55 3.04
N GLU A 13 1.73 10.80 3.33
CA GLU A 13 1.98 11.42 4.64
C GLU A 13 1.26 10.70 5.79
N LEU A 14 0.13 10.04 5.51
CA LEU A 14 -0.62 9.26 6.51
C LEU A 14 -0.02 7.88 6.78
N VAL A 15 0.87 7.39 5.92
CA VAL A 15 1.45 6.05 5.99
C VAL A 15 2.87 6.12 6.53
N GLU A 16 3.10 5.59 7.73
CA GLU A 16 4.44 5.50 8.31
C GLU A 16 5.19 4.30 7.73
N LYS A 17 6.20 4.56 6.90
CA LYS A 17 6.96 3.53 6.17
C LYS A 17 7.68 2.48 7.05
N ASN A 18 7.96 2.80 8.31
CA ASN A 18 8.71 1.92 9.22
C ASN A 18 7.84 1.27 10.30
N LYS A 19 6.53 1.52 10.30
CA LYS A 19 5.62 0.95 11.31
C LYS A 19 5.04 -0.36 10.81
N VAL A 20 5.14 -1.40 11.63
CA VAL A 20 4.42 -2.65 11.40
C VAL A 20 2.99 -2.46 11.90
N TYR A 21 2.05 -2.35 10.97
CA TYR A 21 0.64 -2.19 11.30
C TYR A 21 -0.02 -3.55 11.55
N PRO A 22 -0.81 -3.72 12.62
CA PRO A 22 -1.70 -4.87 12.74
C PRO A 22 -2.76 -4.84 11.63
N ILE A 23 -3.28 -6.01 11.26
CA ILE A 23 -4.18 -6.19 10.10
C ILE A 23 -5.38 -5.24 10.15
N THR A 24 -5.98 -5.05 11.33
CA THR A 24 -7.13 -4.15 11.53
C THR A 24 -6.78 -2.70 11.21
N GLU A 25 -5.66 -2.20 11.75
CA GLU A 25 -5.17 -0.83 11.50
C GLU A 25 -4.77 -0.64 10.03
N ALA A 26 -4.17 -1.66 9.41
CA ALA A 26 -3.79 -1.62 8.00
C ALA A 26 -5.02 -1.48 7.08
N ILE A 27 -6.11 -2.20 7.36
CA ILE A 27 -7.36 -2.10 6.58
C ILE A 27 -8.02 -0.73 6.74
N GLU A 28 -8.04 -0.18 7.96
CA GLU A 28 -8.58 1.16 8.21
C GLU A 28 -7.76 2.23 7.50
N LEU A 29 -6.42 2.11 7.54
CA LEU A 29 -5.52 3.02 6.85
C LEU A 29 -5.72 2.94 5.33
N ALA A 30 -5.81 1.73 4.77
CA ALA A 30 -6.08 1.52 3.35
C ALA A 30 -7.35 2.24 2.89
N LYS A 31 -8.44 2.13 3.66
CA LYS A 31 -9.70 2.85 3.40
C LYS A 31 -9.55 4.36 3.48
N LYS A 32 -8.80 4.89 4.44
CA LYS A 32 -8.54 6.34 4.56
C LYS A 32 -7.68 6.89 3.42
N THR A 33 -6.76 6.08 2.92
CA THR A 33 -5.89 6.46 1.77
C THR A 33 -6.59 6.33 0.41
N ALA A 34 -7.78 5.73 0.36
CA ALA A 34 -8.58 5.60 -0.85
C ALA A 34 -9.16 6.97 -1.28
N THR A 35 -8.39 7.71 -2.08
CA THR A 35 -8.77 9.05 -2.58
C THR A 35 -9.57 9.02 -3.89
N THR A 36 -9.94 7.82 -4.35
CA THR A 36 -10.72 7.56 -5.56
C THR A 36 -12.21 7.79 -5.32
N LYS A 37 -12.94 8.21 -6.37
CA LYS A 37 -14.40 8.41 -6.31
C LYS A 37 -15.19 7.12 -6.60
N PHE A 38 -14.50 6.01 -6.82
CA PHE A 38 -15.05 4.72 -7.23
C PHE A 38 -14.53 3.62 -6.29
N ASP A 39 -15.18 2.46 -6.34
CA ASP A 39 -14.82 1.28 -5.54
C ASP A 39 -13.43 0.77 -5.94
N SER A 40 -12.47 0.90 -5.03
CA SER A 40 -11.06 0.66 -5.30
C SER A 40 -10.62 -0.70 -4.78
N THR A 41 -9.75 -1.37 -5.52
CA THR A 41 -9.23 -2.68 -5.15
C THR A 41 -8.12 -2.55 -4.12
N VAL A 42 -8.21 -3.33 -3.04
CA VAL A 42 -7.13 -3.47 -2.06
C VAL A 42 -6.22 -4.62 -2.52
N GLU A 43 -4.94 -4.31 -2.72
CA GLU A 43 -3.91 -5.30 -3.09
C GLU A 43 -2.95 -5.52 -1.91
N VAL A 44 -2.40 -6.72 -1.84
CA VAL A 44 -1.37 -7.06 -0.84
C VAL A 44 -0.13 -7.56 -1.57
N ALA A 45 0.97 -6.83 -1.41
CA ALA A 45 2.26 -7.17 -2.00
C ALA A 45 3.13 -7.91 -0.98
N PHE A 46 3.50 -9.15 -1.29
CA PHE A 46 4.42 -9.93 -0.48
C PHE A 46 5.73 -10.15 -1.26
N ASN A 47 6.85 -9.78 -0.65
CA ASN A 47 8.17 -10.19 -1.15
C ASN A 47 8.56 -11.50 -0.47
N LEU A 48 8.35 -12.61 -1.18
CA LEU A 48 8.58 -13.96 -0.66
C LEU A 48 10.07 -14.35 -0.59
N ASN A 49 10.96 -13.53 -1.16
CA ASN A 49 12.41 -13.78 -1.17
C ASN A 49 12.79 -15.18 -1.68
N VAL A 50 11.96 -15.74 -2.56
CA VAL A 50 12.21 -16.99 -3.28
C VAL A 50 12.82 -16.66 -4.63
N ASP A 51 13.74 -17.50 -5.11
CA ASP A 51 14.22 -17.40 -6.48
C ASP A 51 13.14 -17.97 -7.41
N PRO A 52 12.42 -17.14 -8.19
CA PRO A 52 11.34 -17.61 -9.06
C PRO A 52 11.84 -18.47 -10.23
N ARG A 53 13.16 -18.62 -10.39
CA ARG A 53 13.79 -19.42 -11.45
C ARG A 53 14.06 -20.88 -11.04
N HIS A 54 14.01 -21.17 -9.75
CA HIS A 54 14.12 -22.53 -9.22
C HIS A 54 12.73 -23.03 -8.85
N ALA A 55 11.99 -23.49 -9.87
CA ALA A 55 10.73 -24.21 -9.70
C ALA A 55 11.02 -25.71 -9.89
N ASP A 56 11.46 -26.36 -8.81
CA ASP A 56 11.38 -27.82 -8.63
C ASP A 56 10.74 -28.08 -7.26
#